data_AF-A0A4R9ALB7-F1
#
_entry.id   AF-A0A4R9ALB7-F1
#
_cell.length_a   1.000
_cell.length_b   1.000
_cell.length_c   1.000
_cell.angle_alpha   90.00
_cell.angle_beta   90.00
_cell.angle_gamma   90.00
#
_symmetry.space_group_name_H-M   'P 1'
#
loop_
_entity.id
_entity.type
_entity.pdbx_description
1 polymer ?
#
loop_
_entity_poly.entity_id
_entity_poly.type
_entity_poly.pdbx_seq_one_letter_code
_entity_poly.pdbx_strand_id
1 'polypeptide(L)'
;MQRNRRSDPEIYQSELGANATARRLKRSLSRAGLPPKLLHAATAAERRANARKADAYFNDPSRPEHVRQFTVFAESLTDHMLKNGARMHEFAEAYVETRVRMGLPPVLTEFIIYARAVEIVAEGMRRVDLLTGRDVAAAVRSTKAEVRRNERQRQFDRLVKTIVAQVHRNSARFGVDAKMENQTRVRRGKPREVVESLVVRLAIQEVGQRVPTGSLSIADVGNAARIARLHLVTSSQARRNAGDDRICPGRFGR
;
A
#
# COMPACT_ATOMS: atom_id res chain seq x y z
N MET A 1 38.77 -43.84 14.71
CA MET A 1 38.47 -43.09 13.45
C MET A 1 39.57 -42.11 13.00
N GLN A 2 40.33 -41.43 13.88
CA GLN A 2 41.36 -40.46 13.43
C GLN A 2 42.63 -41.09 12.83
N ARG A 3 43.01 -42.32 13.24
CA ARG A 3 44.21 -43.00 12.73
C ARG A 3 44.04 -43.45 11.26
N ASN A 4 42.90 -44.04 10.89
CA ASN A 4 42.63 -44.51 9.52
C ASN A 4 42.58 -43.38 8.47
N ARG A 5 42.28 -42.14 8.87
CA ARG A 5 42.26 -40.97 7.96
C ARG A 5 43.66 -40.43 7.63
N ARG A 6 44.66 -40.73 8.47
CA ARG A 6 46.07 -40.36 8.25
C ARG A 6 46.86 -41.47 7.55
N SER A 7 46.23 -42.62 7.34
CA SER A 7 46.85 -43.80 6.72
C SER A 7 46.98 -43.65 5.20
N ASP A 8 46.13 -42.84 4.58
CA ASP A 8 46.24 -42.48 3.16
C ASP A 8 46.89 -41.09 3.02
N PRO A 9 48.19 -41.03 2.63
CA PRO A 9 48.94 -39.79 2.61
C PRO A 9 48.44 -38.81 1.54
N GLU A 10 47.88 -39.28 0.43
CA GLU A 10 47.38 -38.42 -0.65
C GLU A 10 46.08 -37.74 -0.24
N ILE A 11 45.14 -38.50 0.34
CA ILE A 11 43.89 -37.95 0.87
C ILE A 11 44.20 -36.95 1.99
N TYR A 12 45.10 -37.29 2.92
CA TYR A 12 45.47 -36.40 4.01
C TYR A 12 46.16 -35.11 3.53
N GLN A 13 47.04 -35.18 2.53
CA GLN A 13 47.64 -33.99 1.93
C GLN A 13 46.61 -33.12 1.19
N SER A 14 45.66 -33.74 0.48
CA SER A 14 44.59 -33.02 -0.20
C SER A 14 43.68 -32.27 0.80
N GLU A 15 43.36 -32.89 1.94
CA GLU A 15 42.59 -32.27 3.03
C GLU A 15 43.37 -31.12 3.70
N LEU A 16 44.69 -31.28 3.89
CA LEU A 16 45.54 -30.20 4.40
C LEU A 16 45.64 -29.03 3.41
N GLY A 17 45.74 -29.32 2.11
CA GLY A 17 45.72 -28.32 1.03
C GLY A 17 44.40 -27.54 0.97
N ALA A 18 43.27 -28.24 1.05
CA ALA A 18 41.94 -27.62 1.12
C ALA A 18 41.77 -26.74 2.37
N ASN A 19 42.29 -27.18 3.52
CA ASN A 19 42.27 -26.37 4.74
C ASN A 19 43.19 -25.13 4.66
N ALA A 20 44.36 -25.25 4.03
CA ALA A 20 45.28 -24.15 3.83
C ALA A 20 44.69 -23.08 2.90
N THR A 21 44.05 -23.49 1.80
CA THR A 21 43.38 -22.57 0.86
C THR A 21 42.18 -21.87 1.50
N ALA A 22 41.35 -22.59 2.27
CA ALA A 22 40.25 -22.00 3.04
C ALA A 22 40.75 -20.96 4.06
N ARG A 23 41.86 -21.23 4.75
CA ARG A 23 42.49 -20.26 5.67
C ARG A 23 43.03 -19.02 4.94
N ARG A 24 43.61 -19.18 3.75
CA ARG A 24 44.08 -18.06 2.91
C ARG A 24 42.91 -17.20 2.44
N LEU A 25 41.81 -17.82 1.97
CA LEU A 25 40.60 -17.12 1.55
C LEU A 25 39.98 -16.31 2.71
N LYS A 26 39.89 -16.89 3.91
CA LYS A 26 39.40 -16.18 5.10
C LYS A 26 40.22 -14.91 5.41
N ARG A 27 41.55 -15.00 5.32
CA ARG A 27 42.43 -13.82 5.54
C ARG A 27 42.28 -12.78 4.44
N SER A 28 42.12 -13.20 3.18
CA SER A 28 41.89 -12.30 2.05
C SER A 28 40.58 -11.54 2.18
N LEU A 29 39.48 -12.21 2.51
CA LEU A 29 38.18 -11.58 2.78
C LEU A 29 38.26 -10.58 3.93
N SER A 30 38.93 -10.95 5.03
CA SER A 30 39.14 -10.06 6.18
C SER A 30 39.95 -8.82 5.83
N ARG A 31 40.97 -8.92 4.95
CA ARG A 31 41.73 -7.76 4.46
C ARG A 31 40.90 -6.86 3.55
N ALA A 32 39.97 -7.43 2.80
CA ALA A 32 39.03 -6.69 1.96
C ALA A 32 37.87 -6.06 2.75
N GLY A 33 37.85 -6.17 4.08
CA GLY A 33 36.76 -5.70 4.93
C GLY A 33 35.45 -6.49 4.77
N LEU A 34 35.50 -7.63 4.08
CA LEU A 34 34.33 -8.46 3.83
C LEU A 34 34.14 -9.48 4.97
N PRO A 35 32.92 -9.62 5.51
CA PRO A 35 32.67 -10.57 6.59
C PRO A 35 32.93 -12.00 6.10
N PRO A 36 33.54 -12.87 6.92
CA PRO A 36 33.77 -14.25 6.55
C PRO A 36 32.44 -14.96 6.30
N LYS A 37 32.40 -15.87 5.33
CA LYS A 37 31.22 -16.70 5.05
C LYS A 37 30.78 -17.42 6.33
N LEU A 38 29.61 -17.08 6.86
CA LEU A 38 29.00 -17.77 8.00
C LEU A 38 28.58 -19.17 7.55
N LEU A 39 29.37 -20.20 7.87
CA LEU A 39 29.07 -21.59 7.52
C LEU A 39 27.81 -22.12 8.22
N HIS A 40 27.49 -21.55 9.39
CA HIS A 40 26.20 -21.72 10.05
C HIS A 40 25.71 -20.33 10.46
N ALA A 41 24.63 -19.87 9.83
CA ALA A 41 24.03 -18.56 10.13
C ALA A 41 23.57 -18.45 11.61
N ALA A 42 23.40 -19.57 12.30
CA ALA A 42 23.16 -19.64 13.73
C ALA A 42 23.99 -20.75 14.39
N THR A 43 24.56 -20.46 15.55
CA THR A 43 25.32 -21.45 16.33
C THR A 43 24.41 -22.60 16.82
N ALA A 44 24.98 -23.75 17.18
CA ALA A 44 24.18 -24.85 17.76
C ALA A 44 23.48 -24.42 19.07
N ALA A 45 24.09 -23.52 19.84
CA ALA A 45 23.50 -22.94 21.03
C ALA A 45 22.30 -22.04 20.69
N GLU A 46 22.44 -21.15 19.71
CA GLU A 46 21.35 -20.29 19.23
C GLU A 46 20.18 -21.10 18.67
N ARG A 47 20.44 -22.16 17.91
CA ARG A 47 19.39 -23.05 17.41
C ARG A 47 18.60 -23.69 18.55
N ARG A 48 19.27 -24.17 19.60
CA ARG A 48 18.60 -24.72 20.80
C ARG A 48 17.87 -23.65 21.61
N ALA A 49 18.39 -22.43 21.66
CA ALA A 49 17.73 -21.31 22.33
C ALA A 49 16.47 -20.89 21.57
N ASN A 50 16.54 -20.78 20.24
CA ASN A 50 15.41 -20.47 19.38
C ASN A 50 14.36 -21.58 19.40
N ALA A 51 14.76 -22.85 19.39
CA ALA A 51 13.84 -23.97 19.53
C ALA A 51 13.08 -23.92 20.87
N ARG A 52 13.78 -23.67 21.99
CA ARG A 52 13.13 -23.50 23.31
C ARG A 52 12.19 -22.28 23.35
N LYS A 53 12.60 -21.15 22.76
CA LYS A 53 11.74 -19.96 22.66
C LYS A 53 10.51 -20.20 21.79
N ALA A 54 10.67 -20.89 20.68
CA ALA A 54 9.57 -21.26 19.79
C ALA A 54 8.60 -22.19 20.51
N ASP A 55 9.12 -23.22 21.19
CA ASP A 55 8.31 -24.17 21.96
C ASP A 55 7.52 -23.46 23.08
N ALA A 56 8.19 -22.62 23.86
CA ALA A 56 7.53 -21.79 24.87
C ALA A 56 6.47 -20.85 24.27
N TYR A 57 6.72 -20.30 23.09
CA TYR A 57 5.79 -19.43 22.40
C TYR A 57 4.56 -20.19 21.87
N PHE A 58 4.73 -21.36 21.25
CA PHE A 58 3.63 -22.14 20.66
C PHE A 58 2.80 -22.90 21.68
N ASN A 59 3.40 -23.29 22.82
CA ASN A 59 2.70 -24.02 23.88
C ASN A 59 2.13 -23.12 24.98
N ASP A 60 2.18 -21.79 24.82
CA ASP A 60 1.57 -20.85 25.77
C ASP A 60 0.03 -20.95 25.73
N PRO A 61 -0.63 -21.34 26.84
CA PRO A 61 -2.08 -21.52 26.88
C PRO A 61 -2.85 -20.20 26.77
N SER A 62 -2.24 -19.06 27.08
CA SER A 62 -2.88 -17.73 26.97
C SER A 62 -2.88 -17.18 25.55
N ARG A 63 -2.06 -17.76 24.66
CA ARG A 63 -1.79 -17.21 23.33
C ARG A 63 -2.99 -17.16 22.38
N PRO A 64 -3.85 -18.20 22.28
CA PRO A 64 -5.05 -18.10 21.45
C PRO A 64 -5.95 -16.93 21.87
N GLU A 65 -6.07 -16.71 23.17
CA GLU A 65 -6.87 -15.61 23.73
C GLU A 65 -6.19 -14.25 23.51
N HIS A 66 -4.86 -14.15 23.66
CA HIS A 66 -4.10 -12.94 23.33
C HIS A 66 -4.30 -12.53 21.87
N VAL A 67 -4.16 -13.48 20.93
CA VAL A 67 -4.37 -13.23 19.50
C VAL A 67 -5.81 -12.80 19.24
N ARG A 68 -6.79 -13.44 19.87
CA ARG A 68 -8.21 -13.07 19.75
C ARG A 68 -8.45 -11.64 20.24
N GLN A 69 -7.95 -11.29 21.43
CA GLN A 69 -8.08 -9.94 21.98
C GLN A 69 -7.41 -8.90 21.10
N PHE A 70 -6.21 -9.19 20.60
CA PHE A 70 -5.48 -8.29 19.70
C PHE A 70 -6.26 -8.05 18.40
N THR A 71 -6.77 -9.10 17.77
CA THR A 71 -7.55 -8.97 16.54
C THR A 71 -8.82 -8.16 16.76
N VAL A 72 -9.61 -8.49 17.79
CA VAL A 72 -10.85 -7.76 18.11
C VAL A 72 -10.55 -6.30 18.41
N PHE A 73 -9.49 -6.02 19.17
CA PHE A 73 -9.08 -4.64 19.47
C PHE A 73 -8.67 -3.87 18.22
N ALA A 74 -7.81 -4.46 17.38
CA ALA A 74 -7.34 -3.82 16.15
C ALA A 74 -8.49 -3.56 15.14
N GLU A 75 -9.40 -4.51 14.99
CA GLU A 75 -10.59 -4.37 14.14
C GLU A 75 -11.55 -3.30 14.69
N SER A 76 -11.82 -3.32 16.00
CA SER A 76 -12.68 -2.32 16.65
C SER A 76 -12.11 -0.91 16.53
N LEU A 77 -10.79 -0.77 16.71
CA LEU A 77 -10.09 0.50 16.55
C LEU A 77 -10.15 0.99 15.10
N THR A 78 -9.96 0.08 14.14
CA THR A 78 -10.04 0.41 12.71
C THR A 78 -11.44 0.85 12.33
N ASP A 79 -12.45 0.08 12.70
CA ASP A 79 -13.85 0.40 12.44
C ASP A 79 -14.27 1.73 13.09
N HIS A 80 -13.87 1.96 14.33
CA HIS A 80 -14.11 3.23 15.03
C HIS A 80 -13.50 4.41 14.28
N MET A 81 -12.24 4.30 13.84
CA MET A 81 -11.55 5.36 13.10
C MET A 81 -12.14 5.60 11.71
N LEU A 82 -12.60 4.56 11.02
CA LEU A 82 -13.24 4.70 9.70
C LEU A 82 -14.61 5.39 9.79
N LYS A 83 -15.35 5.16 10.89
CA LYS A 83 -16.68 5.76 11.13
C LYS A 83 -16.61 7.16 11.73
N ASN A 84 -15.67 7.38 12.67
CA ASN A 84 -15.63 8.58 13.51
C ASN A 84 -14.41 9.48 13.24
N GLY A 85 -13.56 9.16 12.27
CA GLY A 85 -12.29 9.86 12.04
C GLY A 85 -12.41 11.38 11.92
N ALA A 86 -13.44 11.89 11.24
CA ALA A 86 -13.69 13.33 11.14
C ALA A 86 -13.98 13.97 12.51
N ARG A 87 -14.88 13.36 13.30
CA ARG A 87 -15.19 13.83 14.66
C ARG A 87 -13.97 13.75 15.59
N MET A 88 -13.14 12.72 15.44
CA MET A 88 -11.90 12.62 16.21
C MET A 88 -10.91 13.72 15.85
N HIS A 89 -10.86 14.12 14.58
CA HIS A 89 -10.04 15.23 14.12
C HIS A 89 -10.49 16.56 14.73
N GLU A 90 -11.80 16.86 14.63
CA GLU A 90 -12.41 18.07 15.21
C GLU A 90 -12.15 18.15 16.72
N PHE A 91 -12.35 17.04 17.44
CA PHE A 91 -12.04 16.95 18.87
C PHE A 91 -10.57 17.24 19.15
N ALA A 92 -9.66 16.62 18.39
CA ALA A 92 -8.23 16.77 18.60
C ALA A 92 -7.74 18.18 18.28
N GLU A 93 -8.27 18.84 17.25
CA GLU A 93 -7.97 20.23 16.93
C GLU A 93 -8.41 21.17 18.06
N ALA A 94 -9.65 21.02 18.54
CA ALA A 94 -10.17 21.81 19.65
C ALA A 94 -9.35 21.60 20.93
N TYR A 95 -8.93 20.37 21.20
CA TYR A 95 -8.06 20.04 22.33
C TYR A 95 -6.68 20.69 22.22
N VAL A 96 -6.04 20.59 21.05
CA VAL A 96 -4.72 21.21 20.80
C VAL A 96 -4.80 22.73 20.90
N GLU A 97 -5.83 23.36 20.33
CA GLU A 97 -6.04 24.80 20.44
C GLU A 97 -6.19 25.26 21.89
N THR A 98 -7.00 24.53 22.68
CA THR A 98 -7.20 24.80 24.10
C THR A 98 -5.88 24.66 24.89
N ARG A 99 -5.08 23.64 24.58
CA ARG A 99 -3.78 23.40 25.19
C ARG A 99 -2.82 24.57 24.95
N VAL A 100 -2.77 25.08 23.71
CA VAL A 100 -1.98 26.26 23.35
C VAL A 100 -2.46 27.50 24.11
N ARG A 101 -3.78 27.71 24.22
CA ARG A 101 -4.36 28.81 24.97
C ARG A 101 -3.99 28.79 26.47
N MET A 102 -3.82 27.60 27.03
CA MET A 102 -3.39 27.41 28.42
C MET A 102 -1.87 27.51 28.61
N GLY A 103 -1.09 27.81 27.56
CA GLY A 103 0.37 27.89 27.64
C GLY A 103 1.07 26.54 27.81
N LEU A 104 0.36 25.43 27.58
CA LEU A 104 0.94 24.09 27.61
C LEU A 104 1.68 23.82 26.29
N PRO A 105 2.69 22.93 26.28
CA PRO A 105 3.43 22.60 25.07
C PRO A 105 2.51 22.15 23.92
N PRO A 106 2.87 22.37 22.65
CA PRO A 106 2.11 21.80 21.55
C PRO A 106 2.28 20.28 21.50
N VAL A 107 1.21 19.57 21.11
CA VAL A 107 1.22 18.12 20.80
C VAL A 107 0.64 17.92 19.41
N LEU A 108 1.12 16.93 18.68
CA LEU A 108 0.60 16.61 17.37
C LEU A 108 -0.86 16.15 17.47
N THR A 109 -1.75 16.77 16.69
CA THR A 109 -3.18 16.41 16.59
C THR A 109 -3.37 14.92 16.37
N GLU A 110 -2.55 14.31 15.51
CA GLU A 110 -2.60 12.87 15.23
C GLU A 110 -2.39 12.02 16.50
N PHE A 111 -1.54 12.42 17.44
CA PHE A 111 -1.37 11.66 18.68
C PHE A 111 -2.62 11.72 19.55
N ILE A 112 -3.28 12.87 19.63
CA ILE A 112 -4.52 13.03 20.39
C ILE A 112 -5.65 12.20 19.77
N ILE A 113 -5.78 12.21 18.44
CA ILE A 113 -6.77 11.40 17.71
C ILE A 113 -6.67 9.92 18.10
N TYR A 114 -5.49 9.33 17.95
CA TYR A 114 -5.33 7.89 18.18
C TYR A 114 -5.30 7.53 19.66
N ALA A 115 -4.81 8.42 20.54
CA ALA A 115 -4.91 8.20 21.98
C ALA A 115 -6.37 8.15 22.42
N ARG A 116 -7.19 9.11 21.97
CA ARG A 116 -8.61 9.15 22.32
C ARG A 116 -9.38 7.97 21.74
N ALA A 117 -9.08 7.58 20.50
CA ALA A 117 -9.71 6.40 19.89
C ALA A 117 -9.35 5.11 20.64
N VAL A 118 -8.10 4.95 21.08
CA VAL A 118 -7.66 3.80 21.90
C VAL A 118 -8.40 3.78 23.24
N GLU A 119 -8.54 4.93 23.91
CA GLU A 119 -9.26 5.06 25.17
C GLU A 119 -10.72 4.60 25.02
N ILE A 120 -11.45 5.14 24.03
CA ILE A 120 -12.85 4.79 23.77
C ILE A 120 -13.02 3.29 23.48
N VAL A 121 -12.13 2.72 22.66
CA VAL A 121 -12.21 1.31 22.28
C VAL A 121 -11.84 0.41 23.46
N ALA A 122 -10.81 0.77 24.23
CA ALA A 122 -10.40 0.02 25.41
C ALA A 122 -11.50 0.02 26.49
N GLU A 123 -12.15 1.15 26.74
CA GLU A 123 -13.28 1.25 27.68
C GLU A 123 -14.49 0.40 27.25
N GLY A 124 -14.77 0.34 25.95
CA GLY A 124 -15.84 -0.49 25.39
C GLY A 124 -15.55 -2.00 25.45
N MET A 125 -14.28 -2.39 25.62
CA MET A 125 -13.85 -3.78 25.63
C MET A 125 -13.65 -4.31 27.05
N ARG A 126 -14.50 -5.25 27.48
CA ARG A 126 -14.39 -5.89 28.81
C ARG A 126 -13.19 -6.84 29.01
N ARG A 127 -12.28 -7.00 28.03
CA ARG A 127 -11.21 -8.01 28.03
C ARG A 127 -9.99 -7.57 27.21
N VAL A 128 -9.20 -6.66 27.75
CA VAL A 128 -7.96 -6.17 27.11
C VAL A 128 -6.70 -6.54 27.91
N ASP A 129 -6.87 -7.37 28.93
CA ASP A 129 -5.89 -7.59 30.00
C ASP A 129 -4.62 -8.31 29.53
N LEU A 130 -4.69 -9.02 28.40
CA LEU A 130 -3.52 -9.68 27.82
C LEU A 130 -2.73 -8.75 26.88
N LEU A 131 -3.29 -7.59 26.49
CA LEU A 131 -2.61 -6.69 25.56
C LEU A 131 -1.56 -5.84 26.27
N THR A 132 -0.36 -5.83 25.69
CA THR A 132 0.71 -4.94 26.13
C THR A 132 0.65 -3.61 25.37
N GLY A 133 1.35 -2.59 25.87
CA GLY A 133 1.50 -1.32 25.14
C GLY A 133 2.12 -1.50 23.74
N ARG A 134 2.92 -2.55 23.53
CA ARG A 134 3.46 -2.91 22.20
C ARG A 134 2.37 -3.39 21.25
N ASP A 135 1.43 -4.17 21.75
CA ASP A 135 0.29 -4.69 20.99
C ASP A 135 -0.63 -3.54 20.60
N VAL A 136 -0.96 -2.66 21.55
CA VAL A 136 -1.75 -1.44 21.28
C VAL A 136 -1.06 -0.56 20.23
N ALA A 137 0.25 -0.32 20.36
CA ALA A 137 0.99 0.45 19.37
C ALA A 137 1.01 -0.23 17.98
N ALA A 138 1.03 -1.55 17.92
CA ALA A 138 0.92 -2.30 16.66
C ALA A 138 -0.47 -2.16 16.03
N ALA A 139 -1.53 -2.27 16.84
CA ALA A 139 -2.90 -2.05 16.40
C ALA A 139 -3.13 -0.63 15.87
N VAL A 140 -2.59 0.39 16.56
CA VAL A 140 -2.61 1.79 16.09
C VAL A 140 -1.89 1.95 14.76
N ARG A 141 -0.69 1.36 14.61
CA ARG A 141 0.05 1.41 13.32
C ARG A 141 -0.72 0.74 12.18
N SER A 142 -1.34 -0.41 12.43
CA SER A 142 -2.19 -1.11 11.46
C SER A 142 -3.41 -0.26 11.08
N THR A 143 -4.08 0.31 12.09
CA THR A 143 -5.24 1.18 11.87
C THR A 143 -4.89 2.40 11.04
N LYS A 144 -3.77 3.07 11.34
CA LYS A 144 -3.26 4.21 10.54
C LYS A 144 -3.06 3.83 9.08
N ALA A 145 -2.48 2.66 8.82
CA ALA A 145 -2.26 2.17 7.47
C ALA A 145 -3.59 1.95 6.73
N GLU A 146 -4.58 1.35 7.41
CA GLU A 146 -5.88 1.06 6.81
C GLU A 146 -6.72 2.31 6.59
N VAL A 147 -6.74 3.26 7.54
CA VAL A 147 -7.41 4.56 7.38
C VAL A 147 -6.84 5.31 6.18
N ARG A 148 -5.50 5.38 6.06
CA ARG A 148 -4.84 6.00 4.90
C ARG A 148 -5.16 5.30 3.59
N ARG A 149 -5.20 3.96 3.59
CA ARG A 149 -5.58 3.17 2.43
C ARG A 149 -7.01 3.46 2.01
N ASN A 150 -7.93 3.51 2.96
CA ASN A 150 -9.34 3.80 2.72
C ASN A 150 -9.53 5.22 2.19
N GLU A 151 -8.86 6.20 2.77
CA GLU A 151 -8.88 7.58 2.29
C GLU A 151 -8.34 7.69 0.85
N ARG A 152 -7.21 7.04 0.57
CA ARG A 152 -6.66 6.96 -0.79
C ARG A 152 -7.66 6.36 -1.76
N GLN A 153 -8.32 5.27 -1.39
CA GLN A 153 -9.32 4.63 -2.23
C GLN A 153 -10.51 5.56 -2.49
N ARG A 154 -11.02 6.24 -1.46
CA ARG A 154 -12.11 7.23 -1.61
C ARG A 154 -11.71 8.40 -2.54
N GLN A 155 -10.50 8.93 -2.38
CA GLN A 155 -9.98 10.00 -3.27
C GLN A 155 -9.84 9.50 -4.70
N PHE A 156 -9.35 8.27 -4.89
CA PHE A 156 -9.22 7.64 -6.20
C PHE A 156 -10.58 7.46 -6.89
N ASP A 157 -11.56 6.88 -6.19
CA ASP A 157 -12.90 6.64 -6.72
C ASP A 157 -13.60 7.97 -7.06
N ARG A 158 -13.44 8.98 -6.20
CA ARG A 158 -13.95 10.34 -6.46
C ARG A 158 -13.29 10.96 -7.70
N LEU A 159 -11.97 10.78 -7.87
CA LEU A 159 -11.25 11.27 -9.04
C LEU A 159 -11.78 10.62 -10.32
N VAL A 160 -11.87 9.28 -10.36
CA VAL A 160 -12.41 8.54 -11.51
C VAL A 160 -13.82 9.02 -11.85
N LYS A 161 -14.72 9.06 -10.86
CA LYS A 161 -16.11 9.51 -11.06
C LYS A 161 -16.18 10.93 -11.60
N THR A 162 -15.33 11.82 -11.10
CA THR A 162 -15.29 13.22 -11.54
C THR A 162 -14.77 13.36 -12.96
N ILE A 163 -13.70 12.63 -13.33
CA ILE A 163 -13.17 12.61 -14.70
C ILE A 163 -14.24 12.10 -15.67
N VAL A 164 -14.87 10.95 -15.37
CA VAL A 164 -15.92 10.37 -16.23
C VAL A 164 -17.09 11.34 -16.40
N ALA A 165 -17.56 11.96 -15.30
CA ALA A 165 -18.62 12.96 -15.37
C ALA A 165 -18.22 14.19 -16.20
N GLN A 166 -16.99 14.69 -16.04
CA GLN A 166 -16.49 15.84 -16.78
C GLN A 166 -16.39 15.56 -18.28
N VAL A 167 -15.87 14.38 -18.64
CA VAL A 167 -15.81 13.90 -20.01
C VAL A 167 -17.20 13.81 -20.63
N HIS A 168 -18.17 13.20 -19.93
CA HIS A 168 -19.52 13.04 -20.46
C HIS A 168 -20.19 14.39 -20.71
N ARG A 169 -20.08 15.32 -19.75
CA ARG A 169 -20.65 16.67 -19.84
C ARG A 169 -20.05 17.48 -20.99
N ASN A 170 -18.74 17.39 -21.21
CA ASN A 170 -18.02 18.21 -22.18
C ASN A 170 -17.52 17.43 -23.40
N SER A 171 -18.19 16.31 -23.73
CA SER A 171 -17.73 15.36 -24.74
C SER A 171 -17.53 15.99 -26.13
N ALA A 172 -18.44 16.87 -26.56
CA ALA A 172 -18.32 17.58 -27.83
C ALA A 172 -17.09 18.50 -27.87
N ARG A 173 -16.93 19.33 -26.82
CA ARG A 173 -15.80 20.27 -26.68
C ARG A 173 -14.46 19.51 -26.67
N PHE A 174 -14.33 18.51 -25.80
CA PHE A 174 -13.10 17.72 -25.74
C PHE A 174 -12.81 16.95 -27.03
N GLY A 175 -13.84 16.53 -27.77
CA GLY A 175 -13.67 15.90 -29.07
C GLY A 175 -13.07 16.85 -30.11
N VAL A 176 -13.46 18.13 -30.11
CA VAL A 176 -12.88 19.17 -30.97
C VAL A 176 -11.44 19.44 -30.55
N ASP A 177 -11.21 19.66 -29.26
CA ASP A 177 -9.88 19.96 -28.72
C ASP A 177 -8.88 18.83 -28.99
N ALA A 178 -9.31 17.58 -28.81
CA ALA A 178 -8.50 16.40 -29.12
C ALA A 178 -8.13 16.31 -30.62
N LYS A 179 -9.03 16.69 -31.53
CA LYS A 179 -8.74 16.73 -32.97
C LYS A 179 -7.73 17.84 -33.29
N MET A 180 -7.89 19.03 -32.72
CA MET A 180 -6.95 20.14 -32.90
C MET A 180 -5.56 19.82 -32.36
N GLU A 181 -5.49 19.18 -31.20
CA GLU A 181 -4.22 18.72 -30.60
C GLU A 181 -3.53 17.70 -31.51
N ASN A 182 -4.27 16.74 -32.07
CA ASN A 182 -3.72 15.78 -33.04
C ASN A 182 -3.21 16.45 -34.33
N GLN A 183 -3.91 17.45 -34.86
CA GLN A 183 -3.43 18.22 -36.01
C GLN A 183 -2.13 18.95 -35.69
N THR A 184 -2.04 19.55 -34.50
CA THR A 184 -0.83 20.23 -34.00
C THR A 184 0.34 19.25 -33.85
N ARG A 185 0.09 18.03 -33.36
CA ARG A 185 1.12 16.98 -33.25
C ARG A 185 1.67 16.58 -34.61
N VAL A 186 0.81 16.38 -35.60
CA VAL A 186 1.21 16.05 -36.97
C VAL A 186 2.07 17.17 -37.57
N ARG A 187 1.68 18.44 -37.39
CA ARG A 187 2.49 19.60 -37.83
C ARG A 187 3.87 19.65 -37.18
N ARG A 188 4.01 19.10 -35.97
CA ARG A 188 5.27 18.98 -35.22
C ARG A 188 6.02 17.67 -35.49
N GLY A 189 5.61 16.87 -36.49
CA GLY A 189 6.21 15.58 -36.81
C GLY A 189 5.95 14.47 -35.77
N LYS A 190 5.01 14.66 -34.84
CA LYS A 190 4.63 13.67 -33.84
C LYS A 190 3.48 12.80 -34.34
N PRO A 191 3.45 11.50 -33.98
CA PRO A 191 2.32 10.65 -34.31
C PRO A 191 1.03 11.14 -33.64
N ARG A 192 -0.09 10.88 -34.30
CA ARG A 192 -1.43 11.10 -33.73
C ARG A 192 -1.60 10.20 -32.52
N GLU A 193 -2.29 10.72 -31.51
CA GLU A 193 -2.73 9.94 -30.37
C GLU A 193 -4.22 9.60 -30.49
N VAL A 194 -4.62 8.52 -29.85
CA VAL A 194 -6.01 8.09 -29.78
C VAL A 194 -6.87 9.20 -29.13
N VAL A 195 -7.98 9.57 -29.77
CA VAL A 195 -8.83 10.71 -29.38
C VAL A 195 -9.32 10.56 -27.95
N GLU A 196 -9.71 9.35 -27.54
CA GLU A 196 -10.18 9.05 -26.20
C GLU A 196 -9.10 9.30 -25.14
N SER A 197 -7.83 9.07 -25.46
CA SER A 197 -6.71 9.37 -24.56
C SER A 197 -6.51 10.87 -24.37
N LEU A 198 -6.67 11.65 -25.45
CA LEU A 198 -6.60 13.10 -25.42
C LEU A 198 -7.77 13.71 -24.63
N VAL A 199 -8.98 13.23 -24.86
CA VAL A 199 -10.19 13.66 -24.13
C VAL A 199 -10.02 13.45 -22.62
N VAL A 200 -9.56 12.28 -22.19
CA VAL A 200 -9.33 11.99 -20.77
C VAL A 200 -8.25 12.89 -20.17
N ARG A 201 -7.15 13.12 -20.88
CA ARG A 201 -6.08 14.01 -20.40
C ARG A 201 -6.56 15.45 -20.23
N LEU A 202 -7.32 15.97 -21.19
CA LEU A 202 -7.91 17.32 -21.08
C LEU A 202 -8.85 17.39 -19.88
N ALA A 203 -9.68 16.37 -19.66
CA ALA A 203 -10.54 16.30 -18.48
C ALA A 203 -9.74 16.24 -17.17
N ILE A 204 -8.64 15.48 -17.10
CA ILE A 204 -7.77 15.42 -15.92
C ILE A 204 -7.16 16.79 -15.61
N GLN A 205 -6.70 17.53 -16.62
CA GLN A 205 -6.15 18.87 -16.42
C GLN A 205 -7.17 19.83 -15.78
N GLU A 206 -8.43 19.77 -16.20
CA GLU A 206 -9.50 20.58 -15.59
C GLU A 206 -9.91 20.08 -14.20
N VAL A 207 -9.89 18.76 -13.97
CA VAL A 207 -10.29 18.15 -12.69
C VAL A 207 -9.22 18.33 -11.61
N GLY A 208 -7.94 18.36 -11.99
CA GLY A 208 -6.80 18.48 -11.07
C GLY A 208 -6.81 19.73 -10.21
N GLN A 209 -7.53 20.78 -10.63
CA GLN A 209 -7.71 22.01 -9.84
C GLN A 209 -8.83 21.92 -8.79
N ARG A 210 -9.71 20.90 -8.87
CA ARG A 210 -10.97 20.83 -8.11
C ARG A 210 -11.07 19.64 -7.17
N VAL A 211 -10.28 18.58 -7.39
CA VAL A 211 -10.32 17.36 -6.60
C VAL A 211 -9.08 17.28 -5.70
N PRO A 212 -9.24 17.11 -4.38
CA PRO A 212 -8.11 16.85 -3.50
C PRO A 212 -7.42 15.53 -3.90
N THR A 213 -6.16 15.62 -4.30
CA THR A 213 -5.33 14.46 -4.67
C THR A 213 -4.19 14.22 -3.68
N GLY A 214 -4.26 14.80 -2.47
CA GLY A 214 -3.15 14.82 -1.50
C GLY A 214 -2.65 13.45 -1.04
N SER A 215 -3.47 12.39 -1.16
CA SER A 215 -3.08 11.01 -0.83
C SER A 215 -2.79 10.11 -2.03
N LEU A 216 -2.96 10.63 -3.25
CA LEU A 216 -2.82 9.89 -4.52
C LEU A 216 -1.40 10.04 -5.08
N SER A 217 -0.85 8.93 -5.55
CA SER A 217 0.40 8.92 -6.30
C SER A 217 0.18 9.26 -7.79
N ILE A 218 1.26 9.56 -8.50
CA ILE A 218 1.22 9.72 -9.97
C ILE A 218 0.70 8.44 -10.66
N ALA A 219 1.04 7.27 -10.11
CA ALA A 219 0.55 5.99 -10.62
C ALA A 219 -0.98 5.86 -10.45
N ASP A 220 -1.54 6.37 -9.35
CA ASP A 220 -2.98 6.38 -9.12
C ASP A 220 -3.70 7.27 -10.13
N VAL A 221 -3.15 8.45 -10.43
CA VAL A 221 -3.70 9.32 -11.49
C VAL A 221 -3.66 8.65 -12.86
N GLY A 222 -2.55 7.97 -13.19
CA GLY A 222 -2.42 7.19 -14.42
C GLY A 222 -3.43 6.03 -14.51
N ASN A 223 -3.66 5.33 -13.41
CA ASN A 223 -4.67 4.29 -13.32
C ASN A 223 -6.10 4.84 -13.47
N ALA A 224 -6.40 5.97 -12.85
CA ALA A 224 -7.69 6.64 -12.98
C ALA A 224 -7.97 7.05 -14.43
N ALA A 225 -6.95 7.58 -15.13
CA ALA A 225 -7.03 7.91 -16.55
C ALA A 225 -7.36 6.68 -17.41
N ARG A 226 -6.68 5.55 -17.15
CA ARG A 226 -6.92 4.28 -17.85
C ARG A 226 -8.36 3.79 -17.65
N ILE A 227 -8.86 3.82 -16.41
CA ILE A 227 -10.24 3.42 -16.10
C ILE A 227 -11.26 4.36 -16.77
N ALA A 228 -11.05 5.68 -16.71
CA ALA A 228 -11.93 6.65 -17.35
C ALA A 228 -11.99 6.47 -18.89
N ARG A 229 -10.85 6.14 -19.52
CA ARG A 229 -10.80 5.82 -20.94
C ARG A 229 -11.61 4.58 -21.28
N LEU A 230 -11.55 3.53 -20.45
CA LEU A 230 -12.35 2.31 -20.66
C LEU A 230 -13.85 2.61 -20.60
N HIS A 231 -14.30 3.46 -19.68
CA HIS A 231 -15.70 3.93 -19.62
C HIS A 231 -16.12 4.71 -20.86
N LEU A 232 -15.23 5.53 -21.42
CA LEU A 232 -15.46 6.26 -22.68
C LEU A 232 -15.64 5.32 -23.87
N VAL A 233 -14.76 4.34 -24.01
CA VAL A 233 -14.82 3.37 -25.12
C VAL A 233 -16.11 2.56 -25.03
N THR A 234 -16.43 2.01 -23.87
CA THR A 234 -17.67 1.24 -23.67
C THR A 234 -18.93 2.06 -23.88
N SER A 235 -19.00 3.30 -23.38
CA SER A 235 -20.16 4.18 -23.61
C SER A 235 -20.30 4.58 -25.09
N SER A 236 -19.19 4.77 -25.82
CA SER A 236 -19.22 5.04 -27.26
C SER A 236 -19.70 3.84 -28.07
N GLN A 237 -19.28 2.62 -27.70
CA GLN A 237 -19.74 1.37 -28.31
C GLN A 237 -21.24 1.15 -28.07
N ALA A 238 -21.70 1.33 -26.83
CA ALA A 238 -23.12 1.23 -26.50
C ALA A 238 -24.00 2.19 -27.31
N ARG A 239 -23.54 3.44 -27.52
CA ARG A 239 -24.25 4.41 -28.37
C ARG A 239 -24.30 4.01 -29.85
N ARG A 240 -23.24 3.39 -30.38
CA ARG A 240 -23.21 2.89 -31.77
C ARG A 240 -24.18 1.73 -31.96
N ASN A 241 -24.15 0.75 -31.05
CA ASN A 241 -25.04 -0.41 -31.12
C ASN A 241 -26.52 -0.03 -31.00
N ALA A 242 -26.86 0.94 -30.14
CA ALA A 242 -28.22 1.46 -30.02
C ALA A 242 -28.70 2.28 -31.25
N GLY A 243 -27.76 2.74 -32.10
CA GLY A 243 -28.07 3.43 -33.35
C GLY A 243 -28.37 2.47 -34.51
N ASP A 244 -27.72 1.31 -34.54
CA ASP A 244 -27.92 0.28 -35.59
C ASP A 244 -29.27 -0.44 -35.45
N ASP A 245 -29.77 -0.65 -34.22
CA ASP A 245 -31.10 -1.27 -33.98
C ASP A 245 -32.28 -0.41 -34.47
N ARG A 246 -32.05 0.85 -34.87
CA ARG A 246 -33.11 1.74 -35.40
C ARG A 246 -33.19 1.77 -36.93
N ILE A 247 -32.35 1.04 -37.65
CA ILE A 247 -32.35 1.02 -39.13
C ILE A 247 -32.81 -0.36 -39.63
N CYS A 248 -34.12 -0.62 -39.51
CA CYS A 248 -34.82 -1.62 -40.30
C CYS A 248 -36.10 -0.98 -40.89
N PRO A 249 -36.07 -0.44 -42.12
CA PRO A 249 -37.32 -0.12 -42.81
C PRO A 249 -37.88 -1.42 -43.37
N GLY A 250 -38.91 -1.95 -42.70
CA GLY A 250 -39.76 -3.01 -43.24
C GLY A 250 -40.47 -2.53 -44.50
N ARG A 251 -39.84 -2.76 -45.65
CA ARG A 251 -40.45 -2.64 -46.97
C ARG A 251 -41.03 -4.01 -47.32
N PHE A 252 -42.26 -4.29 -46.90
CA PHE A 252 -43.06 -5.37 -47.48
C PHE A 252 -44.03 -4.79 -48.49
N GLY A 253 -43.96 -5.36 -49.69
CA GLY A 253 -44.63 -4.94 -50.90
C GLY A 253 -46.14 -5.22 -50.89
N ARG A 254 -46.75 -4.65 -51.93
CA ARG A 254 -48.14 -4.80 -52.35
C ARG A 254 -48.57 -6.25 -52.53
#